data_AF-A0A094EE47-F1
#
_entry.id   AF-A0A094EE47-F1
#
_cell.length_a   1.000
_cell.length_b   1.000
_cell.length_c   1.000
_cell.angle_alpha   90.00
_cell.angle_beta   90.00
_cell.angle_gamma   90.00
#
_symmetry.space_group_name_H-M   'P 1'
#
loop_
_entity.id
_entity.type
_entity.pdbx_description
1 polymer ?
#
loop_
_entity_poly.entity_id
_entity_poly.type
_entity_poly.pdbx_seq_one_letter_code
_entity_poly.pdbx_strand_id
1 'polypeptide(L)'
;DEEGEEMVLAVSTEDGRIVFFSTDPADLVAPAAKEGDDALPAAKILAQLGGKDAGVTNRIKDFAVLPLEESGSVIIVTGSSDGAVKLWRLQMADVLGGAGKLVGEMVGEYETQNRITCLVAFVMVDLPEGASDDVLEEDEDEEEKEESSDDE
;
A
#
# COMPACT_ATOMS: atom_id res chain seq x y z
N ASP A 1 -5.92 1.12 -29.74
CA ASP A 1 -4.65 0.64 -30.29
C ASP A 1 -3.57 0.79 -29.24
N GLU A 2 -3.04 -0.35 -28.82
CA GLU A 2 -1.65 -0.58 -28.36
C GLU A 2 -0.96 0.50 -27.51
N GLU A 3 -1.33 0.64 -26.24
CA GLU A 3 -0.37 0.95 -25.17
C GLU A 3 -0.74 0.04 -23.98
N GLY A 4 0.13 -0.93 -23.67
CA GLY A 4 -0.15 -1.92 -22.64
C GLY A 4 -0.29 -1.24 -21.28
N GLU A 5 -1.35 -1.57 -20.54
CA GLU A 5 -1.48 -1.15 -19.15
C GLU A 5 -0.27 -1.69 -18.35
N GLU A 6 0.62 -0.80 -17.90
CA GLU A 6 1.76 -1.18 -17.08
C GLU A 6 1.28 -1.61 -15.70
N MET A 7 1.44 -2.89 -15.39
CA MET A 7 1.05 -3.46 -14.12
C MET A 7 2.27 -3.58 -13.19
N VAL A 8 2.13 -3.07 -11.98
CA VAL A 8 3.18 -3.02 -10.96
C VAL A 8 2.75 -3.80 -9.73
N LEU A 9 3.61 -4.69 -9.26
CA LEU A 9 3.43 -5.39 -7.98
C LEU A 9 4.22 -4.66 -6.89
N ALA A 10 3.55 -4.19 -5.84
CA ALA A 10 4.18 -3.62 -4.66
C ALA A 10 4.23 -4.66 -3.53
N VAL A 11 5.40 -4.83 -2.89
CA VAL A 11 5.59 -5.81 -1.80
C VAL A 11 6.25 -5.13 -0.61
N SER A 12 5.70 -5.30 0.58
CA SER A 12 6.28 -4.83 1.83
C SER A 12 7.32 -5.81 2.38
N THR A 13 8.34 -5.30 3.08
CA THR A 13 9.45 -6.09 3.61
C THR A 13 9.60 -5.96 5.13
N GLU A 14 10.38 -6.88 5.71
CA GLU A 14 10.73 -6.86 7.13
C GLU A 14 11.63 -5.69 7.53
N ASP A 15 12.40 -5.15 6.59
CA ASP A 15 13.32 -4.04 6.83
C ASP A 15 12.74 -2.67 6.43
N GLY A 16 11.41 -2.58 6.36
CA GLY A 16 10.71 -1.30 6.26
C GLY A 16 10.63 -0.72 4.85
N ARG A 17 10.75 -1.57 3.83
CA ARG A 17 10.63 -1.15 2.42
C ARG A 17 9.30 -1.57 1.82
N ILE A 18 8.88 -0.81 0.82
CA ILE A 18 8.00 -1.30 -0.24
C ILE A 18 8.84 -1.39 -1.50
N VAL A 19 8.86 -2.57 -2.12
CA VAL A 19 9.58 -2.82 -3.36
C VAL A 19 8.57 -2.95 -4.49
N PHE A 20 8.79 -2.21 -5.57
CA PHE A 20 7.95 -2.25 -6.76
C PHE A 20 8.61 -3.15 -7.80
N PHE A 21 7.83 -4.09 -8.33
CA PHE A 21 8.26 -5.04 -9.35
C PHE A 21 7.42 -4.89 -10.61
N SER A 22 8.07 -5.10 -11.76
CA SER A 22 7.36 -5.29 -13.02
C SER A 22 6.68 -6.65 -13.02
N THR A 23 5.45 -6.71 -13.53
CA THR A 23 4.76 -7.98 -13.80
C THR A 23 4.82 -8.38 -15.27
N ASP A 24 5.48 -7.59 -16.13
CA ASP A 24 5.69 -7.93 -17.53
C ASP A 24 6.62 -9.16 -17.64
N PRO A 25 6.19 -10.26 -18.30
CA PRO A 25 7.05 -11.41 -18.54
C PRO A 25 8.36 -11.08 -19.26
N ALA A 26 8.40 -10.02 -20.08
CA ALA A 26 9.60 -9.57 -20.76
C ALA A 26 10.65 -8.96 -19.81
N ASP A 27 10.22 -8.52 -18.61
CA ASP A 27 11.07 -7.95 -17.57
C ASP A 27 11.61 -9.02 -16.60
N LEU A 28 11.43 -10.31 -16.87
CA LEU A 28 12.03 -11.36 -16.06
C LEU A 28 13.56 -11.35 -16.16
N VAL A 29 14.21 -11.32 -15.00
CA VAL A 29 15.66 -11.34 -14.85
C VAL A 29 16.12 -12.78 -14.60
N ALA A 30 17.09 -13.23 -15.39
CA ALA A 30 17.69 -14.54 -15.19
C ALA A 30 18.31 -14.64 -13.79
N PRO A 31 18.14 -15.77 -13.08
CA PRO A 31 18.71 -15.94 -11.76
C PRO A 31 20.23 -15.84 -11.81
N ALA A 32 20.84 -15.29 -10.76
CA ALA A 32 22.28 -15.32 -10.54
C ALA A 32 22.72 -16.74 -10.11
N ALA A 33 22.47 -17.75 -10.95
CA ALA A 33 22.79 -19.13 -10.63
C ALA A 33 24.29 -19.41 -10.85
N LYS A 34 24.89 -20.10 -9.87
CA LYS A 34 26.07 -20.95 -10.09
C LYS A 34 25.59 -22.25 -10.76
N GLU A 35 26.41 -22.86 -11.60
CA GLU A 35 26.06 -24.10 -12.31
C GLU A 35 25.47 -25.17 -11.37
N GLY A 36 24.28 -25.68 -11.72
CA GLY A 36 23.64 -26.83 -11.07
C GLY A 36 22.35 -26.57 -10.28
N ASP A 37 21.91 -25.31 -10.14
CA ASP A 37 20.66 -24.97 -9.46
C ASP A 37 19.53 -24.70 -10.47
N ASP A 38 18.39 -25.38 -10.30
CA ASP A 38 17.11 -25.09 -10.98
C ASP A 38 16.50 -23.79 -10.43
N ALA A 39 17.19 -22.66 -10.62
CA ALA A 39 16.76 -21.38 -10.10
C ALA A 39 15.63 -20.77 -10.95
N LEU A 40 14.61 -20.25 -10.27
CA LEU A 40 13.52 -19.53 -10.93
C LEU A 40 13.96 -18.10 -11.34
N PRO A 41 13.46 -17.57 -12.47
CA PRO A 41 13.68 -16.17 -12.82
C PRO A 41 13.05 -15.22 -11.80
N ALA A 42 13.68 -14.06 -11.62
CA ALA A 42 13.23 -13.03 -10.70
C ALA A 42 12.51 -11.91 -11.45
N ALA A 43 11.48 -11.32 -10.84
CA ALA A 43 10.87 -10.11 -11.38
C ALA A 43 11.84 -8.92 -11.28
N LYS A 44 11.88 -8.07 -12.30
CA LYS A 44 12.67 -6.83 -12.29
C LYS A 44 12.12 -5.87 -11.24
N ILE A 45 13.04 -5.35 -10.42
CA ILE A 45 12.74 -4.28 -9.48
C ILE A 45 12.68 -2.96 -10.26
N LEU A 46 11.55 -2.27 -10.16
CA LEU A 46 11.30 -0.97 -10.76
C LEU A 46 11.79 0.15 -9.85
N ALA A 47 11.44 0.10 -8.57
CA ALA A 47 11.85 1.08 -7.57
C ALA A 47 11.69 0.54 -6.14
N GLN A 48 12.13 1.32 -5.16
CA GLN A 48 11.95 1.04 -3.74
C GLN A 48 11.44 2.30 -3.03
N LEU A 49 10.65 2.13 -1.99
CA LEU A 49 10.19 3.18 -1.08
C LEU A 49 10.54 2.77 0.35
N GLY A 50 10.94 3.73 1.19
CA GLY A 50 11.24 3.47 2.59
C GLY A 50 12.60 2.79 2.80
N GLY A 51 12.69 1.96 3.83
CA GLY A 51 13.91 1.31 4.26
C GLY A 51 14.89 2.23 4.96
N LYS A 52 16.05 1.66 5.31
CA LYS A 52 17.06 2.31 6.13
C LYS A 52 17.55 3.64 5.54
N ASP A 53 17.65 3.71 4.21
CA ASP A 53 18.08 4.91 3.50
C ASP A 53 17.03 6.04 3.56
N ALA A 54 15.77 5.70 3.87
CA ALA A 54 14.69 6.64 4.16
C ALA A 54 14.35 6.72 5.67
N GLY A 55 15.22 6.21 6.54
CA GLY A 55 15.04 6.26 8.01
C GLY A 55 14.04 5.25 8.58
N VAL A 56 13.58 4.28 7.80
CA VAL A 56 12.63 3.23 8.24
C VAL A 56 13.36 1.91 8.41
N THR A 57 13.36 1.34 9.61
CA THR A 57 14.06 0.07 9.87
C THR A 57 13.15 -1.05 10.35
N ASN A 58 11.88 -0.75 10.63
CA ASN A 58 10.93 -1.68 11.18
C ASN A 58 10.03 -2.26 10.09
N ARG A 59 9.55 -3.48 10.32
CA ARG A 59 8.70 -4.20 9.38
C ARG A 59 7.41 -3.45 9.10
N ILE A 60 7.14 -3.23 7.82
CA ILE A 60 5.81 -2.86 7.32
C ILE A 60 4.94 -4.13 7.37
N LYS A 61 3.83 -4.05 8.10
CA LYS A 61 2.88 -5.16 8.26
C LYS A 61 1.80 -5.12 7.21
N ASP A 62 1.33 -3.93 6.90
CA ASP A 62 0.28 -3.68 5.94
C ASP A 62 0.45 -2.30 5.31
N PHE A 63 -0.08 -2.10 4.11
CA PHE A 63 -0.09 -0.80 3.45
C PHE A 63 -1.27 -0.65 2.50
N ALA A 64 -1.73 0.59 2.34
CA ALA A 64 -2.75 0.97 1.38
C ALA A 64 -2.15 1.90 0.33
N VAL A 65 -2.63 1.78 -0.91
CA VAL A 65 -2.22 2.59 -2.07
C VAL A 65 -3.40 3.45 -2.48
N LEU A 66 -3.25 4.76 -2.36
CA LEU A 66 -4.30 5.75 -2.62
C LEU A 66 -3.93 6.58 -3.85
N PRO A 67 -4.52 6.31 -5.03
CA PRO A 67 -4.30 7.15 -6.19
C PRO A 67 -4.87 8.54 -5.96
N LEU A 68 -4.11 9.57 -6.30
CA LEU A 68 -4.61 10.94 -6.35
C LEU A 68 -5.01 11.21 -7.79
N GLU A 69 -6.33 11.31 -8.02
CA GLU A 69 -6.88 11.58 -9.35
C GLU A 69 -6.22 12.82 -9.97
N GLU A 70 -6.11 12.84 -11.30
CA GLU A 70 -5.57 13.94 -12.12
C GLU A 70 -4.04 14.15 -12.14
N SER A 71 -3.29 13.60 -11.18
CA SER A 71 -1.86 13.95 -11.01
C SER A 71 -0.85 12.85 -11.34
N GLY A 72 -1.27 11.61 -11.54
CA GLY A 72 -0.36 10.44 -11.62
C GLY A 72 0.42 10.17 -10.32
N SER A 73 0.08 10.91 -9.26
CA SER A 73 0.65 10.78 -7.94
C SER A 73 -0.13 9.75 -7.13
N VAL A 74 0.56 9.11 -6.20
CA VAL A 74 -0.01 8.14 -5.28
C VAL A 74 0.44 8.46 -3.87
N ILE A 75 -0.49 8.33 -2.92
CA ILE A 75 -0.16 8.28 -1.50
C ILE A 75 -0.11 6.81 -1.08
N ILE A 76 1.00 6.41 -0.47
CA ILE A 76 1.11 5.11 0.18
C ILE A 76 1.05 5.32 1.68
N VAL A 77 0.15 4.59 2.34
CA VAL A 77 0.00 4.59 3.79
C VAL A 77 0.55 3.28 4.32
N THR A 78 1.57 3.32 5.17
CA THR A 78 2.20 2.12 5.73
C THR A 78 1.92 1.99 7.21
N GLY A 79 1.49 0.80 7.65
CA GLY A 79 1.39 0.43 9.05
C GLY A 79 2.54 -0.48 9.47
N SER A 80 3.27 -0.07 10.50
CA SER A 80 4.48 -0.74 10.95
C SER A 80 4.30 -1.47 12.28
N SER A 81 5.15 -2.48 12.50
CA SER A 81 5.16 -3.31 13.71
C SER A 81 5.57 -2.57 15.00
N ASP A 82 6.11 -1.36 14.86
CA ASP A 82 6.49 -0.42 15.94
C ASP A 82 5.33 0.50 16.37
N GLY A 83 4.24 0.54 15.60
CA GLY A 83 3.07 1.37 15.86
C GLY A 83 2.99 2.65 15.02
N ALA A 84 3.98 2.89 14.16
CA ALA A 84 3.97 4.04 13.29
C ALA A 84 3.08 3.83 12.05
N VAL A 85 2.20 4.79 11.80
CA VAL A 85 1.55 5.03 10.51
C VAL A 85 2.36 6.09 9.78
N LYS A 86 2.82 5.79 8.56
CA LYS A 86 3.57 6.75 7.73
C LYS A 86 2.87 6.96 6.39
N LEU A 87 2.83 8.21 5.94
CA LEU A 87 2.29 8.63 4.66
C LEU A 87 3.43 8.99 3.74
N TRP A 88 3.40 8.42 2.54
CA TRP A 88 4.42 8.61 1.51
C TRP A 88 3.77 9.13 0.25
N ARG A 89 4.38 10.10 -0.41
CA ARG A 89 3.95 10.59 -1.73
C ARG A 89 4.98 10.20 -2.77
N LEU A 90 4.53 9.72 -3.92
CA LEU A 90 5.38 9.50 -5.08
C LEU A 90 4.63 9.64 -6.40
N GLN A 91 5.37 9.83 -7.50
CA GLN A 91 4.84 9.74 -8.86
C GLN A 91 5.01 8.34 -9.41
N MET A 92 4.02 7.82 -10.15
CA MET A 92 4.19 6.52 -10.83
C MET A 92 5.27 6.56 -11.90
N ALA A 93 5.48 7.69 -12.57
CA ALA A 93 6.58 7.87 -13.52
C ALA A 93 7.96 7.62 -12.89
N ASP A 94 8.15 8.00 -11.61
CA ASP A 94 9.40 7.76 -10.89
C ASP A 94 9.59 6.28 -10.56
N VAL A 95 8.50 5.54 -10.31
CA VAL A 95 8.54 4.09 -10.10
C VAL A 95 9.00 3.39 -11.37
N LEU A 96 8.33 3.69 -12.49
CA LEU A 96 8.57 3.06 -13.78
C LEU A 96 9.98 3.38 -14.31
N GLY A 97 10.45 4.63 -14.12
CA GLY A 97 11.80 5.07 -14.47
C GLY A 97 12.87 4.83 -13.39
N GLY A 98 12.49 4.23 -12.24
CA GLY A 98 13.30 4.21 -11.03
C GLY A 98 14.56 3.33 -11.11
N ALA A 99 14.54 2.30 -11.96
CA ALA A 99 15.63 1.32 -12.12
C ALA A 99 16.18 0.79 -10.78
N GLY A 100 15.28 0.50 -9.83
CA GLY A 100 15.58 -0.04 -8.50
C GLY A 100 15.99 0.98 -7.44
N LYS A 101 15.98 2.28 -7.76
CA LYS A 101 16.33 3.36 -6.83
C LYS A 101 15.22 3.63 -5.82
N LEU A 102 15.61 4.33 -4.75
CA LEU A 102 14.67 4.91 -3.78
C LEU A 102 13.85 6.03 -4.45
N VAL A 103 12.53 5.97 -4.31
CA VAL A 103 11.57 6.95 -4.82
C VAL A 103 10.61 7.39 -3.73
N GLY A 104 9.93 8.50 -3.98
CA GLY A 104 8.95 9.07 -3.06
C GLY A 104 9.54 9.81 -1.87
N GLU A 105 8.67 10.49 -1.15
CA GLU A 105 9.00 11.26 0.05
C GLU A 105 7.99 10.97 1.17
N MET A 106 8.46 11.02 2.42
CA MET A 106 7.58 10.93 3.59
C MET A 106 6.88 12.29 3.78
N VAL A 107 5.55 12.28 3.80
CA VAL A 107 4.72 13.48 4.00
C VAL A 107 4.32 13.64 5.47
N GLY A 108 4.18 12.52 6.19
CA GLY A 108 3.80 12.55 7.59
C GLY A 108 3.96 11.21 8.29
N GLU A 109 3.98 11.28 9.61
CA GLU A 109 4.08 10.14 10.51
C GLU A 109 3.18 10.36 11.72
N TYR A 110 2.53 9.29 12.17
CA TYR A 110 1.73 9.26 13.39
C TYR A 110 2.03 8.00 14.19
N GLU A 111 2.30 8.16 15.48
CA GLU A 111 2.64 7.05 16.38
C GLU A 111 1.43 6.63 17.21
N THR A 112 0.99 5.39 17.03
CA THR A 112 -0.21 4.85 17.70
C THR A 112 0.09 4.21 19.06
N GLN A 113 1.38 4.05 19.42
CA GLN A 113 1.88 3.38 20.63
C GLN A 113 1.53 1.87 20.70
N ASN A 114 0.89 1.33 19.66
CA ASN A 114 0.47 -0.05 19.59
C ASN A 114 0.90 -0.65 18.27
N ARG A 115 1.35 -1.91 18.29
CA ARG A 115 1.73 -2.62 17.07
C ARG A 115 0.56 -2.68 16.08
N ILE A 116 0.78 -2.21 14.86
CA ILE A 116 -0.19 -2.33 13.77
C ILE A 116 -0.07 -3.72 13.14
N THR A 117 -1.20 -4.41 12.98
CA THR A 117 -1.25 -5.73 12.33
C THR A 117 -1.91 -5.67 10.95
N CYS A 118 -2.92 -4.82 10.80
CA CYS A 118 -3.67 -4.59 9.57
C CYS A 118 -3.94 -3.08 9.44
N LEU A 119 -4.09 -2.58 8.23
CA LEU A 119 -4.38 -1.17 7.95
C LEU A 119 -5.35 -1.04 6.78
N VAL A 120 -6.31 -0.13 6.91
CA VAL A 120 -7.16 0.31 5.80
C VAL A 120 -7.04 1.83 5.71
N ALA A 121 -6.98 2.34 4.48
CA ALA A 121 -7.04 3.77 4.22
C ALA A 121 -7.87 4.01 2.96
N PHE A 122 -8.52 5.17 2.89
CA PHE A 122 -9.30 5.62 1.75
C PHE A 122 -9.21 7.14 1.65
N VAL A 123 -9.42 7.67 0.45
CA VAL A 123 -9.52 9.12 0.24
C VAL A 123 -10.89 9.56 0.73
N MET A 124 -10.93 10.51 1.66
CA MET A 124 -12.19 11.12 2.08
C MET A 124 -12.71 12.00 0.93
N VAL A 125 -13.96 11.81 0.54
CA VAL A 125 -14.68 12.69 -0.37
C VAL A 125 -15.32 13.81 0.44
N ASP A 126 -15.36 15.02 -0.14
CA ASP A 126 -16.07 16.12 0.48
C ASP A 126 -17.56 15.78 0.63
N LEU A 127 -18.16 16.24 1.71
CA LEU A 127 -19.61 16.17 1.87
C LEU A 127 -20.27 17.01 0.76
N PRO A 128 -21.39 16.53 0.17
CA PRO A 128 -22.17 17.33 -0.77
C PRO A 128 -22.57 18.67 -0.18
N GLU A 129 -22.60 19.73 -0.99
CA GLU A 129 -23.04 21.05 -0.54
C GLU A 129 -24.44 20.99 0.11
N GLY A 130 -24.52 21.33 1.40
CA GLY A 130 -25.77 21.34 2.17
C GLY A 130 -26.03 20.10 3.04
N ALA A 131 -25.16 19.09 3.02
CA ALA A 131 -25.21 18.00 4.00
C ALA A 131 -24.67 18.49 5.36
N SER A 132 -25.42 18.25 6.44
CA SER A 132 -24.92 18.40 7.82
C SER A 132 -24.34 17.07 8.31
N ASP A 133 -23.46 17.15 9.31
CA ASP A 133 -22.79 16.00 9.95
C ASP A 133 -23.79 15.01 10.58
N ASP A 134 -25.03 15.47 10.83
CA ASP A 134 -26.12 14.69 11.43
C ASP A 134 -26.63 13.53 10.55
N VAL A 135 -26.32 13.53 9.24
CA VAL A 135 -26.76 12.48 8.31
C VAL A 135 -25.93 11.18 8.47
N LEU A 136 -24.80 11.23 9.17
CA LEU A 136 -23.92 10.07 9.40
C LEU A 136 -24.31 9.24 10.64
N GLU A 137 -25.29 9.68 11.45
CA GLU A 137 -25.74 8.98 12.67
C GLU A 137 -26.97 8.08 12.46
N GLU A 138 -27.56 7.97 11.25
CA GLU A 138 -28.86 7.29 11.05
C GLU A 138 -28.79 5.78 10.74
N ASP A 139 -27.62 5.13 10.71
CA ASP A 139 -27.46 3.71 10.32
C ASP A 139 -27.01 2.75 11.46
N GLU A 140 -27.36 3.01 12.74
CA GLU A 140 -27.03 2.09 13.85
C GLU A 140 -28.20 1.21 14.37
N ASP A 141 -29.42 1.29 13.82
CA ASP A 141 -30.63 0.71 14.46
C ASP A 141 -31.44 -0.31 13.60
N GLU A 142 -30.84 -1.25 12.86
CA GLU A 142 -31.63 -2.31 12.18
C GLU A 142 -31.15 -3.78 12.29
N GLU A 143 -30.33 -4.18 13.27
CA GLU A 143 -30.12 -5.62 13.55
C GLU A 143 -30.13 -6.02 15.04
N GLU A 144 -31.26 -5.84 15.73
CA GLU A 144 -31.58 -6.68 16.91
C GLU A 144 -33.08 -7.00 17.00
N LYS A 145 -33.52 -8.06 16.30
CA LYS A 145 -34.70 -8.86 16.68
C LYS A 145 -34.51 -10.34 16.36
N GLU A 146 -33.67 -11.02 17.14
CA GLU A 146 -33.85 -12.46 17.35
C GLU A 146 -34.89 -12.66 18.45
N GLU A 147 -36.15 -12.92 18.07
CA GLU A 147 -37.19 -13.30 19.02
C GLU A 147 -36.95 -14.74 19.50
N SER A 148 -36.62 -14.85 20.77
CA SER A 148 -36.65 -16.07 21.57
C SER A 148 -38.09 -16.62 21.66
N SER A 149 -38.27 -17.89 21.28
CA SER A 149 -39.41 -18.70 21.72
C SER A 149 -38.91 -20.08 22.13
N ASP A 150 -38.66 -20.22 23.43
CA ASP A 150 -38.52 -21.47 24.15
C ASP A 150 -39.94 -21.92 24.56
N ASP A 151 -40.40 -23.12 24.19
CA ASP A 151 -41.41 -23.88 24.96
C ASP A 151 -41.57 -25.33 24.39
N GLU A 152 -41.22 -26.28 25.27
CA GLU A 152 -41.47 -27.76 25.35
C GLU A 152 -40.93 -28.77 24.32
#